data_AF-A0A1G5RD11-F1
#
_entry.id   AF-A0A1G5RD11-F1
#
_cell.length_a   1.000
_cell.length_b   1.000
_cell.length_c   1.000
_cell.angle_alpha   90.00
_cell.angle_beta   90.00
_cell.angle_gamma   90.00
#
_symmetry.space_group_name_H-M   'P 1'
#
loop_
_entity.id
_entity.type
_entity.pdbx_description
1 polymer ?
#
loop_
_entity_poly.entity_id
_entity_poly.type
_entity_poly.pdbx_seq_one_letter_code
_entity_poly.pdbx_strand_id
1 'polypeptide(L)'
;MNTNTYLFLDAENIKYHDDAQINKGDTPQPISKNWPSLPIAFQRHIDDVINLNGYLYFFKGSQYLKFDIKKSQVIEGPKHIIEGWPGLRGTEFENGIDAATEWVDTKRDVVCFFKGRDCIDYTVSSHTISKKTISARWGTTGNYSGFNSNLDAVILWRNIAGYLIYLFKDGNYIRYNTNSNTIDIGPTSTQAGWPGVTFNKIQAAVSVDTDLLGSDRGSNSSCGGTCGTNDTGKHCLQLPHSIRFGLTAYNNTNIQQTVKVYIDDLLVDTLTNKGKNNPMATKIYTSGTGKVCIAIEGNGKPSKLRYFDNTLDGKPGTAIIGAENGTNDNYNDCVVMLNWPLV
;
A
#
# COMPACT_ATOMS: atom_id res chain seq x y z
N MET A 1 -4.02 15.46 6.07
CA MET A 1 -3.84 14.02 6.29
C MET A 1 -4.54 13.33 5.14
N ASN A 2 -3.83 12.48 4.41
CA ASN A 2 -4.41 11.70 3.32
C ASN A 2 -4.95 10.41 3.93
N THR A 3 -6.24 10.41 4.29
CA THR A 3 -6.88 9.26 4.93
C THR A 3 -8.01 8.75 4.07
N ASN A 4 -8.20 7.43 4.11
CA ASN A 4 -9.39 6.80 3.60
C ASN A 4 -10.06 6.02 4.73
N THR A 5 -11.39 6.09 4.77
CA THR A 5 -12.21 5.30 5.67
C THR A 5 -12.75 4.10 4.92
N TYR A 6 -12.57 2.91 5.48
CA TYR A 6 -13.11 1.68 4.93
C TYR A 6 -14.32 1.28 5.76
N LEU A 7 -15.47 1.16 5.10
CA LEU A 7 -16.74 0.75 5.69
C LEU A 7 -17.05 -0.67 5.22
N PHE A 8 -17.37 -1.59 6.12
CA PHE A 8 -17.58 -3.00 5.80
C PHE A 8 -19.04 -3.40 6.02
N LEU A 9 -19.55 -4.27 5.14
CA LEU A 9 -20.83 -4.94 5.29
C LEU A 9 -20.75 -6.32 4.62
N ASP A 10 -21.11 -7.37 5.34
CA ASP A 10 -21.03 -8.75 4.87
C ASP A 10 -19.66 -9.08 4.28
N ALA A 11 -19.57 -9.38 2.98
CA ALA A 11 -18.34 -9.73 2.26
C ALA A 11 -17.74 -8.57 1.46
N GLU A 12 -18.30 -7.37 1.59
CA GLU A 12 -17.94 -6.19 0.82
C GLU A 12 -17.43 -5.06 1.71
N ASN A 13 -16.70 -4.15 1.10
CA ASN A 13 -16.37 -2.88 1.71
C ASN A 13 -16.54 -1.73 0.70
N ILE A 14 -16.82 -0.55 1.24
CA ILE A 14 -16.74 0.74 0.54
C ILE A 14 -15.48 1.42 1.02
N LYS A 15 -14.67 1.91 0.08
CA LYS A 15 -13.59 2.84 0.36
C LYS A 15 -14.17 4.26 0.26
N TYR A 16 -14.13 5.00 1.35
CA TYR A 16 -14.55 6.38 1.44
C TYR A 16 -13.33 7.29 1.45
N HIS A 17 -13.27 8.22 0.49
CA HIS A 17 -12.16 9.16 0.39
C HIS A 17 -12.42 10.34 1.32
N ASP A 18 -11.63 10.48 2.38
CA ASP A 18 -11.83 11.54 3.38
C ASP A 18 -11.28 12.91 2.90
N ASP A 19 -10.58 12.91 1.78
CA ASP A 19 -10.09 14.12 1.11
C ASP A 19 -11.27 15.09 0.86
N ALA A 20 -11.13 16.34 1.29
CA ALA A 20 -12.20 17.33 1.22
C ALA A 20 -12.67 17.64 -0.21
N GLN A 21 -11.85 17.39 -1.24
CA GLN A 21 -12.21 17.57 -2.65
C GLN A 21 -13.01 16.40 -3.20
N ILE A 22 -12.82 15.19 -2.66
CA ILE A 22 -13.54 13.99 -3.10
C ILE A 22 -14.75 13.73 -2.18
N ASN A 23 -14.48 13.56 -0.88
CA ASN A 23 -15.44 13.36 0.21
C ASN A 23 -16.62 12.47 -0.18
N LYS A 24 -16.29 11.26 -0.66
CA LYS A 24 -17.26 10.35 -1.29
C LYS A 24 -16.82 8.89 -1.19
N GLY A 25 -17.78 7.99 -1.05
CA GLY A 25 -17.63 6.55 -1.15
C GLY A 25 -17.54 6.04 -2.59
N ASP A 26 -16.64 5.08 -2.79
CA ASP A 26 -16.59 4.23 -3.99
C ASP A 26 -17.78 3.26 -4.02
N THR A 27 -17.97 2.58 -5.15
CA THR A 27 -18.90 1.44 -5.23
C THR A 27 -18.45 0.30 -4.32
N PRO A 28 -19.38 -0.42 -3.66
CA PRO A 28 -19.05 -1.63 -2.92
C PRO A 28 -18.19 -2.60 -3.75
N GLN A 29 -17.20 -3.20 -3.11
CA GLN A 29 -16.34 -4.21 -3.71
C GLN A 29 -16.03 -5.31 -2.71
N PRO A 30 -15.67 -6.52 -3.17
CA PRO A 30 -15.27 -7.60 -2.28
C PRO A 30 -14.12 -7.17 -1.37
N ILE A 31 -14.16 -7.56 -0.10
CA ILE A 31 -13.12 -7.22 0.90
C ILE A 31 -11.73 -7.62 0.41
N SER A 32 -11.62 -8.75 -0.29
CA SER A 32 -10.36 -9.26 -0.87
C SER A 32 -9.69 -8.31 -1.86
N LYS A 33 -10.43 -7.36 -2.47
CA LYS A 33 -9.87 -6.39 -3.41
C LYS A 33 -9.07 -5.30 -2.71
N ASN A 34 -9.49 -4.85 -1.52
CA ASN A 34 -8.73 -3.88 -0.73
C ASN A 34 -7.82 -4.55 0.30
N TRP A 35 -8.17 -5.75 0.73
CA TRP A 35 -7.51 -6.46 1.82
C TRP A 35 -7.12 -7.89 1.39
N PRO A 36 -6.27 -8.05 0.34
CA PRO A 36 -5.99 -9.35 -0.28
C PRO A 36 -5.26 -10.33 0.63
N SER A 37 -4.59 -9.84 1.67
CA SER A 37 -3.86 -10.67 2.64
C SER A 37 -4.74 -11.19 3.78
N LEU A 38 -6.00 -10.73 3.90
CA LEU A 38 -6.92 -11.31 4.87
C LEU A 38 -7.24 -12.77 4.47
N PRO A 39 -7.21 -13.73 5.41
CA PRO A 39 -7.65 -15.09 5.13
C PRO A 39 -9.15 -15.10 4.80
N ILE A 40 -9.58 -16.09 4.02
CA ILE A 40 -10.98 -16.23 3.55
C ILE A 40 -12.01 -16.10 4.69
N ALA A 41 -11.67 -16.61 5.88
CA ALA A 41 -12.52 -16.51 7.07
C ALA A 41 -12.79 -15.06 7.53
N PHE A 42 -11.88 -14.12 7.26
CA PHE A 42 -11.99 -12.70 7.61
C PHE A 42 -12.37 -11.80 6.41
N GLN A 43 -12.66 -12.38 5.25
CA GLN A 43 -13.16 -11.62 4.08
C GLN A 43 -14.69 -11.47 4.09
N ARG A 44 -15.34 -11.73 5.23
CA ARG A 44 -16.77 -11.54 5.44
C ARG A 44 -17.11 -11.47 6.92
N HIS A 45 -18.20 -10.79 7.26
CA HIS A 45 -18.74 -10.71 8.61
C HIS A 45 -17.66 -10.32 9.64
N ILE A 46 -16.96 -9.21 9.40
CA ILE A 46 -15.99 -8.61 10.33
C ILE A 46 -16.77 -7.88 11.42
N ASP A 47 -16.51 -8.15 12.68
CA ASP A 47 -17.23 -7.55 13.81
C ASP A 47 -16.85 -6.07 14.00
N ASP A 48 -15.55 -5.75 14.06
CA ASP A 48 -15.06 -4.39 13.86
C ASP A 48 -13.55 -4.37 13.54
N VAL A 49 -13.02 -3.18 13.22
CA VAL A 49 -11.59 -2.96 12.94
C VAL A 49 -11.09 -1.70 13.63
N ILE A 50 -9.97 -1.80 14.34
CA ILE A 50 -9.30 -0.63 14.94
C ILE A 50 -7.92 -0.41 14.34
N ASN A 51 -7.49 0.85 14.27
CA ASN A 51 -6.17 1.31 13.85
C ASN A 51 -5.34 1.78 15.05
N LEU A 52 -4.45 0.92 15.52
CA LEU A 52 -3.65 1.13 16.71
C LEU A 52 -2.16 0.93 16.43
N ASN A 53 -1.37 1.97 16.68
CA ASN A 53 0.10 1.94 16.66
C ASN A 53 0.71 1.36 15.36
N GLY A 54 0.14 1.72 14.20
CA GLY A 54 0.61 1.28 12.88
C GLY A 54 0.09 -0.09 12.46
N TYR A 55 -0.83 -0.68 13.23
CA TYR A 55 -1.47 -1.95 12.93
C TYR A 55 -2.99 -1.79 12.88
N LEU A 56 -3.63 -2.56 12.03
CA LEU A 56 -5.07 -2.79 12.10
C LEU A 56 -5.34 -4.09 12.86
N TYR A 57 -6.32 -4.08 13.74
CA TYR A 57 -6.80 -5.29 14.40
C TYR A 57 -8.22 -5.57 13.93
N PHE A 58 -8.38 -6.63 13.15
CA PHE A 58 -9.69 -7.08 12.67
C PHE A 58 -10.26 -8.08 13.67
N PHE A 59 -11.48 -7.87 14.14
CA PHE A 59 -12.17 -8.75 15.08
C PHE A 59 -13.29 -9.53 14.38
N LYS A 60 -13.49 -10.79 14.81
CA LYS A 60 -14.58 -11.63 14.34
C LYS A 60 -14.85 -12.77 15.33
N GLY A 61 -16.05 -12.81 15.90
CA GLY A 61 -16.40 -13.73 16.98
C GLY A 61 -15.36 -13.67 18.09
N SER A 62 -14.91 -14.81 18.57
CA SER A 62 -13.85 -14.88 19.60
C SER A 62 -12.44 -14.64 19.07
N GLN A 63 -12.25 -14.23 17.81
CA GLN A 63 -10.95 -14.17 17.15
C GLN A 63 -10.56 -12.76 16.70
N TYR A 64 -9.24 -12.54 16.54
CA TYR A 64 -8.70 -11.36 15.89
C TYR A 64 -7.53 -11.68 14.94
N LEU A 65 -7.29 -10.75 14.01
CA LEU A 65 -6.07 -10.67 13.20
C LEU A 65 -5.33 -9.37 13.51
N LYS A 66 -4.00 -9.41 13.42
CA LYS A 66 -3.17 -8.21 13.40
C LYS A 66 -2.57 -8.02 12.01
N PHE A 67 -2.87 -6.88 11.43
CA PHE A 67 -2.45 -6.47 10.10
C PHE A 67 -1.47 -5.30 10.20
N ASP A 68 -0.32 -5.42 9.57
CA ASP A 68 0.68 -4.37 9.49
C ASP A 68 0.28 -3.40 8.37
N ILE A 69 -0.01 -2.13 8.72
CA ILE A 69 -0.47 -1.12 7.76
C ILE A 69 0.60 -0.90 6.70
N LYS A 70 1.85 -0.76 7.10
CA LYS A 70 2.94 -0.44 6.19
C LYS A 70 3.29 -1.59 5.27
N LYS A 71 3.31 -2.82 5.77
CA LYS A 71 3.49 -4.01 4.92
C LYS A 71 2.21 -4.41 4.18
N SER A 72 1.08 -3.86 4.59
CA SER A 72 -0.27 -4.17 4.12
C SER A 72 -0.57 -5.68 4.10
N GLN A 73 -0.16 -6.34 5.18
CA GLN A 73 -0.29 -7.79 5.32
C GLN A 73 -0.70 -8.18 6.73
N VAL A 74 -1.45 -9.27 6.83
CA VAL A 74 -1.65 -9.97 8.10
C VAL A 74 -0.29 -10.50 8.57
N ILE A 75 0.11 -10.14 9.78
CA ILE A 75 1.37 -10.59 10.40
C ILE A 75 1.13 -11.53 11.58
N GLU A 76 -0.11 -11.62 12.08
CA GLU A 76 -0.47 -12.48 13.21
C GLU A 76 -1.98 -12.78 13.19
N GLY A 77 -2.32 -13.98 13.64
CA GLY A 77 -3.69 -14.49 13.73
C GLY A 77 -4.11 -15.41 12.57
N PRO A 78 -5.32 -16.00 12.61
CA PRO A 78 -6.34 -15.82 13.65
C PRO A 78 -5.90 -16.32 15.03
N LYS A 79 -6.09 -15.50 16.06
CA LYS A 79 -5.89 -15.87 17.48
C LYS A 79 -7.14 -15.55 18.29
N HIS A 80 -7.31 -16.18 19.45
CA HIS A 80 -8.39 -15.77 20.35
C HIS A 80 -8.15 -14.35 20.85
N ILE A 81 -9.23 -13.56 20.99
CA ILE A 81 -9.16 -12.16 21.46
C ILE A 81 -8.34 -12.06 22.75
N ILE A 82 -8.58 -12.95 23.71
CA ILE A 82 -7.90 -12.95 25.02
C ILE A 82 -6.38 -13.23 24.97
N GLU A 83 -5.84 -13.68 23.83
CA GLU A 83 -4.40 -13.86 23.65
C GLU A 83 -3.70 -12.54 23.37
N GLY A 84 -4.32 -11.65 22.59
CA GLY A 84 -3.80 -10.31 22.29
C GLY A 84 -4.34 -9.22 23.23
N TRP A 85 -5.48 -9.48 23.85
CA TRP A 85 -6.24 -8.54 24.68
C TRP A 85 -6.59 -9.19 26.02
N PRO A 86 -5.59 -9.57 26.84
CA PRO A 86 -5.81 -10.40 28.02
C PRO A 86 -6.71 -9.76 29.09
N GLY A 87 -6.80 -8.43 29.12
CA GLY A 87 -7.74 -7.72 29.99
C GLY A 87 -9.22 -7.98 29.70
N LEU A 88 -9.53 -8.58 28.54
CA LEU A 88 -10.90 -8.96 28.15
C LEU A 88 -11.31 -10.35 28.68
N ARG A 89 -10.40 -11.12 29.27
CA ARG A 89 -10.68 -12.46 29.78
C ARG A 89 -11.78 -12.43 30.85
N GLY A 90 -12.78 -13.29 30.69
CA GLY A 90 -13.92 -13.39 31.62
C GLY A 90 -14.92 -12.23 31.50
N THR A 91 -14.78 -11.38 30.48
CA THR A 91 -15.75 -10.34 30.13
C THR A 91 -16.61 -10.79 28.95
N GLU A 92 -17.74 -10.11 28.72
CA GLU A 92 -18.58 -10.37 27.55
C GLU A 92 -17.88 -10.16 26.19
N PHE A 93 -16.75 -9.44 26.16
CA PHE A 93 -15.99 -9.10 24.96
C PHE A 93 -15.07 -10.23 24.47
N GLU A 94 -14.82 -11.26 25.29
CA GLU A 94 -13.87 -12.33 24.93
C GLU A 94 -14.33 -13.17 23.73
N ASN A 95 -15.63 -13.17 23.45
CA ASN A 95 -16.27 -13.99 22.41
C ASN A 95 -16.88 -13.16 21.27
N GLY A 96 -16.58 -11.87 21.20
CA GLY A 96 -17.07 -10.99 20.14
C GLY A 96 -17.29 -9.57 20.61
N ILE A 97 -17.13 -8.64 19.68
CA ILE A 97 -17.23 -7.20 19.91
C ILE A 97 -18.34 -6.69 18.99
N ASP A 98 -19.17 -5.74 19.45
CA ASP A 98 -20.21 -5.18 18.58
C ASP A 98 -19.67 -3.98 17.79
N ALA A 99 -18.81 -3.18 18.43
CA ALA A 99 -18.03 -2.12 17.79
C ALA A 99 -16.77 -1.79 18.61
N ALA A 100 -15.79 -1.12 18.02
CA ALA A 100 -14.59 -0.64 18.69
C ALA A 100 -13.99 0.60 18.03
N THR A 101 -13.40 1.49 18.81
CA THR A 101 -12.73 2.70 18.28
C THR A 101 -11.52 3.07 19.11
N GLU A 102 -10.49 3.67 18.51
CA GLU A 102 -9.39 4.24 19.30
C GLU A 102 -9.77 5.58 19.92
N TRP A 103 -9.17 5.89 21.06
CA TRP A 103 -9.31 7.20 21.67
C TRP A 103 -8.19 8.17 21.24
N VAL A 104 -8.53 9.45 21.14
CA VAL A 104 -7.73 10.52 20.51
C VAL A 104 -6.60 11.07 21.40
N ASP A 105 -6.59 10.75 22.70
CA ASP A 105 -5.64 11.33 23.64
C ASP A 105 -4.17 11.08 23.23
N THR A 106 -3.31 12.03 23.61
CA THR A 106 -1.86 12.12 23.40
C THR A 106 -1.07 10.85 23.70
N LYS A 107 -1.63 9.91 24.46
CA LYS A 107 -1.00 8.63 24.78
C LYS A 107 -1.26 7.51 23.75
N ARG A 108 -2.22 7.66 22.82
CA ARG A 108 -2.59 6.64 21.79
C ARG A 108 -2.72 5.20 22.32
N ASP A 109 -3.07 5.05 23.59
CA ASP A 109 -2.97 3.78 24.31
C ASP A 109 -4.33 3.28 24.82
N VAL A 110 -5.43 3.93 24.43
CA VAL A 110 -6.78 3.54 24.84
C VAL A 110 -7.62 3.15 23.64
N VAL A 111 -8.28 2.00 23.74
CA VAL A 111 -9.28 1.51 22.81
C VAL A 111 -10.61 1.39 23.55
N CYS A 112 -11.68 1.90 22.97
CA CYS A 112 -13.03 1.73 23.48
C CYS A 112 -13.66 0.52 22.79
N PHE A 113 -14.03 -0.51 23.54
CA PHE A 113 -14.82 -1.64 23.02
C PHE A 113 -16.28 -1.51 23.45
N PHE A 114 -17.21 -1.89 22.60
CA PHE A 114 -18.66 -1.80 22.82
C PHE A 114 -19.31 -3.17 22.67
N LYS A 115 -20.18 -3.51 23.62
CA LYS A 115 -20.97 -4.74 23.58
C LYS A 115 -22.27 -4.60 24.35
N GLY A 116 -23.39 -4.92 23.71
CA GLY A 116 -24.69 -4.73 24.32
C GLY A 116 -24.87 -3.27 24.72
N ARG A 117 -25.16 -3.02 26.00
CA ARG A 117 -25.30 -1.66 26.56
C ARG A 117 -24.03 -1.09 27.19
N ASP A 118 -22.96 -1.89 27.21
CA ASP A 118 -21.75 -1.60 27.93
C ASP A 118 -20.61 -1.22 26.98
N CYS A 119 -19.69 -0.42 27.49
CA CYS A 119 -18.42 -0.16 26.84
C CYS A 119 -17.29 -0.21 27.87
N ILE A 120 -16.10 -0.53 27.41
CA ILE A 120 -14.88 -0.51 28.23
C ILE A 120 -13.85 0.42 27.58
N ASP A 121 -13.25 1.29 28.38
CA ASP A 121 -12.00 1.95 28.02
C ASP A 121 -10.88 0.93 28.36
N TYR A 122 -10.21 0.36 27.35
CA TYR A 122 -9.11 -0.61 27.48
C TYR A 122 -7.78 0.10 27.32
N THR A 123 -6.93 0.08 28.35
CA THR A 123 -5.57 0.61 28.28
C THR A 123 -4.63 -0.47 27.75
N VAL A 124 -4.01 -0.24 26.60
CA VAL A 124 -3.24 -1.24 25.85
C VAL A 124 -1.96 -1.61 26.58
N SER A 125 -1.20 -0.63 27.10
CA SER A 125 0.07 -0.88 27.79
C SER A 125 -0.06 -1.71 29.08
N SER A 126 -1.15 -1.53 29.84
CA SER A 126 -1.38 -2.21 31.12
C SER A 126 -2.41 -3.34 31.04
N HIS A 127 -3.12 -3.46 29.91
CA HIS A 127 -4.26 -4.36 29.73
C HIS A 127 -5.36 -4.20 30.79
N THR A 128 -5.51 -2.99 31.34
CA THR A 128 -6.56 -2.69 32.33
C THR A 128 -7.83 -2.21 31.66
N ILE A 129 -8.98 -2.56 32.22
CA ILE A 129 -10.30 -2.15 31.72
C ILE A 129 -11.00 -1.19 32.69
N SER A 130 -11.70 -0.20 32.14
CA SER A 130 -12.64 0.66 32.88
C SER A 130 -14.02 0.54 32.24
N LYS A 131 -14.93 -0.17 32.90
CA LYS A 131 -16.27 -0.47 32.38
C LYS A 131 -17.29 0.63 32.72
N LYS A 132 -18.09 1.01 31.73
CA LYS A 132 -19.18 1.98 31.82
C LYS A 132 -20.35 1.54 30.93
N THR A 133 -21.55 2.05 31.17
CA THR A 133 -22.61 1.98 30.15
C THR A 133 -22.30 2.95 29.00
N ILE A 134 -22.71 2.63 27.78
CA ILE A 134 -22.53 3.51 26.60
C ILE A 134 -23.13 4.88 26.85
N SER A 135 -24.34 4.95 27.42
CA SER A 135 -25.01 6.22 27.75
C SER A 135 -24.23 7.09 28.72
N ALA A 136 -23.60 6.50 29.74
CA ALA A 136 -22.79 7.25 30.71
C ALA A 136 -21.47 7.74 30.11
N ARG A 137 -20.83 6.95 29.24
CA ARG A 137 -19.53 7.31 28.65
C ARG A 137 -19.67 8.33 27.50
N TRP A 138 -20.70 8.17 26.68
CA TRP A 138 -20.87 8.90 25.42
C TRP A 138 -22.03 9.89 25.42
N GLY A 139 -22.80 9.97 26.51
CA GLY A 139 -23.93 10.90 26.63
C GLY A 139 -25.12 10.56 25.74
N THR A 140 -25.26 9.30 25.29
CA THR A 140 -26.34 8.84 24.40
C THR A 140 -27.67 8.72 25.15
N THR A 141 -28.20 9.86 25.58
CA THR A 141 -29.43 10.03 26.37
C THR A 141 -30.42 10.92 25.61
N GLY A 142 -31.69 10.98 26.06
CA GLY A 142 -32.73 11.78 25.41
C GLY A 142 -32.87 11.43 23.92
N ASN A 143 -32.66 12.42 23.05
CA ASN A 143 -32.76 12.27 21.59
C ASN A 143 -31.73 11.27 20.99
N TYR A 144 -30.67 10.92 21.73
CA TYR A 144 -29.64 9.97 21.29
C TYR A 144 -29.81 8.58 21.92
N SER A 145 -30.90 8.33 22.65
CA SER A 145 -31.12 7.07 23.38
C SER A 145 -31.10 5.82 22.50
N GLY A 146 -31.40 5.95 21.20
CA GLY A 146 -31.26 4.85 20.24
C GLY A 146 -29.84 4.29 20.13
N PHE A 147 -28.80 5.06 20.48
CA PHE A 147 -27.39 4.69 20.37
C PHE A 147 -26.79 4.19 21.70
N ASN A 148 -27.61 3.89 22.71
CA ASN A 148 -27.12 3.45 24.02
C ASN A 148 -26.81 1.94 24.14
N SER A 149 -27.02 1.18 23.06
CA SER A 149 -26.79 -0.26 23.04
C SER A 149 -26.67 -0.81 21.62
N ASN A 150 -26.00 -1.96 21.45
CA ASN A 150 -25.85 -2.72 20.21
C ASN A 150 -25.47 -1.78 19.05
N LEU A 151 -24.39 -1.03 19.21
CA LEU A 151 -23.83 -0.22 18.13
C LEU A 151 -23.29 -1.14 17.05
N ASP A 152 -23.40 -0.71 15.80
CA ASP A 152 -22.99 -1.54 14.67
C ASP A 152 -21.55 -1.30 14.24
N ALA A 153 -21.07 -0.07 14.39
CA ALA A 153 -19.67 0.31 14.16
C ALA A 153 -19.40 1.62 14.87
N VAL A 154 -18.16 1.85 15.31
CA VAL A 154 -17.75 3.14 15.85
C VAL A 154 -16.40 3.51 15.27
N ILE A 155 -16.28 4.63 14.57
CA ILE A 155 -15.01 5.03 13.96
C ILE A 155 -14.48 6.32 14.53
N LEU A 156 -13.16 6.34 14.70
CA LEU A 156 -12.42 7.56 14.84
C LEU A 156 -12.08 8.07 13.45
N TRP A 157 -12.87 9.02 12.98
CA TRP A 157 -12.64 9.71 11.72
C TRP A 157 -11.56 10.79 11.91
N ARG A 158 -10.44 10.61 11.24
CA ARG A 158 -9.26 11.48 11.34
C ARG A 158 -9.19 12.35 10.09
N ASN A 159 -9.61 13.61 10.17
CA ASN A 159 -9.50 14.54 9.04
C ASN A 159 -8.82 15.86 9.48
N ILE A 160 -8.52 16.75 8.53
CA ILE A 160 -8.05 18.11 8.75
C ILE A 160 -8.98 18.92 9.66
N ALA A 161 -10.27 18.57 9.71
CA ALA A 161 -11.27 19.17 10.60
C ALA A 161 -11.11 18.74 12.07
N GLY A 162 -10.21 17.81 12.36
CA GLY A 162 -9.95 17.25 13.68
C GLY A 162 -10.36 15.79 13.79
N TYR A 163 -10.47 15.35 15.04
CA TYR A 163 -10.82 13.98 15.41
C TYR A 163 -12.31 13.93 15.76
N LEU A 164 -13.09 13.23 14.95
CA LEU A 164 -14.53 13.08 15.15
C LEU A 164 -14.84 11.59 15.29
N ILE A 165 -15.69 11.23 16.24
CA ILE A 165 -16.09 9.83 16.44
C ILE A 165 -17.52 9.66 15.94
N TYR A 166 -17.74 8.76 14.99
CA TYR A 166 -19.07 8.45 14.48
C TYR A 166 -19.53 7.12 15.08
N LEU A 167 -20.71 7.12 15.70
CA LEU A 167 -21.35 5.93 16.23
C LEU A 167 -22.48 5.56 15.28
N PHE A 168 -22.35 4.41 14.62
CA PHE A 168 -23.32 3.91 13.65
C PHE A 168 -24.27 2.91 14.30
N LYS A 169 -25.55 3.00 13.92
CA LYS A 169 -26.58 2.06 14.30
C LYS A 169 -27.69 2.04 13.25
N ASP A 170 -28.03 0.85 12.80
CA ASP A 170 -28.91 0.59 11.67
C ASP A 170 -28.46 1.43 10.46
N GLY A 171 -29.37 2.18 9.84
CA GLY A 171 -29.05 3.11 8.74
C GLY A 171 -28.68 4.52 9.18
N ASN A 172 -28.37 4.75 10.46
CA ASN A 172 -28.15 6.09 11.03
C ASN A 172 -26.81 6.20 11.77
N TYR A 173 -26.41 7.44 12.04
CA TYR A 173 -25.29 7.74 12.93
C TYR A 173 -25.54 8.95 13.82
N ILE A 174 -24.78 9.03 14.90
CA ILE A 174 -24.50 10.26 15.64
C ILE A 174 -23.00 10.56 15.59
N ARG A 175 -22.64 11.83 15.71
CA ARG A 175 -21.25 12.28 15.71
C ARG A 175 -20.89 12.89 17.05
N TYR A 176 -19.83 12.36 17.63
CA TYR A 176 -19.21 12.83 18.84
C TYR A 176 -17.97 13.66 18.48
N ASN A 177 -17.95 14.91 18.89
CA ASN A 177 -16.85 15.82 18.67
C ASN A 177 -15.90 15.76 19.86
N THR A 178 -14.67 15.30 19.64
CA THR A 178 -13.72 15.10 20.75
C THR A 178 -13.16 16.40 21.30
N ASN A 179 -13.26 17.51 20.56
CA ASN A 179 -12.80 18.82 21.05
C ASN A 179 -13.80 19.44 22.02
N SER A 180 -15.10 19.38 21.70
CA SER A 180 -16.16 19.87 22.61
C SER A 180 -16.59 18.82 23.63
N ASN A 181 -16.17 17.56 23.46
CA ASN A 181 -16.54 16.42 24.30
C ASN A 181 -18.08 16.21 24.35
N THR A 182 -18.76 16.44 23.22
CA THR A 182 -20.22 16.38 23.08
C THR A 182 -20.65 15.72 21.77
N ILE A 183 -21.86 15.18 21.74
CA ILE A 183 -22.54 14.81 20.49
C ILE A 183 -23.00 16.10 19.81
N ASP A 184 -22.55 16.35 18.58
CA ASP A 184 -22.83 17.59 17.84
C ASP A 184 -23.69 17.39 16.57
N ILE A 185 -23.81 16.16 16.07
CA ILE A 185 -24.66 15.81 14.92
C ILE A 185 -25.42 14.51 15.18
N GLY A 186 -26.64 14.45 14.64
CA GLY A 186 -27.47 13.25 14.54
C GLY A 186 -28.62 13.22 15.56
N PRO A 187 -29.39 12.12 15.64
CA PRO A 187 -29.38 10.99 14.71
C PRO A 187 -29.69 11.43 13.27
N THR A 188 -28.92 10.96 12.30
CA THR A 188 -29.19 11.24 10.88
C THR A 188 -28.84 10.03 10.02
N SER A 189 -29.43 9.97 8.83
CA SER A 189 -29.18 8.89 7.87
C SER A 189 -27.71 8.87 7.46
N THR A 190 -27.11 7.68 7.47
CA THR A 190 -25.73 7.45 7.01
C THR A 190 -25.53 7.94 5.59
N GLN A 191 -26.47 7.65 4.69
CA GLN A 191 -26.37 8.02 3.27
C GLN A 191 -26.47 9.54 3.04
N ALA A 192 -27.12 10.27 3.95
CA ALA A 192 -27.20 11.72 3.90
C ALA A 192 -25.89 12.39 4.38
N GLY A 193 -25.23 11.79 5.37
CA GLY A 193 -23.97 12.31 5.92
C GLY A 193 -22.69 11.81 5.24
N TRP A 194 -22.78 10.68 4.54
CA TRP A 194 -21.67 10.00 3.88
C TRP A 194 -21.98 9.79 2.39
N PRO A 195 -21.79 10.80 1.53
CA PRO A 195 -22.06 10.70 0.10
C PRO A 195 -21.39 9.49 -0.56
N GLY A 196 -22.12 8.75 -1.38
CA GLY A 196 -21.60 7.56 -2.07
C GLY A 196 -21.58 6.27 -1.23
N VAL A 197 -21.84 6.34 0.08
CA VAL A 197 -22.07 5.15 0.90
C VAL A 197 -23.45 4.60 0.59
N THR A 198 -23.49 3.42 -0.02
CA THR A 198 -24.73 2.76 -0.49
C THR A 198 -25.24 1.67 0.44
N PHE A 199 -24.42 1.25 1.42
CA PHE A 199 -24.83 0.30 2.44
C PHE A 199 -26.01 0.82 3.25
N ASN A 200 -26.93 -0.08 3.60
CA ASN A 200 -28.08 0.22 4.47
C ASN A 200 -27.70 0.21 5.97
N LYS A 201 -26.54 -0.36 6.31
CA LYS A 201 -25.93 -0.40 7.64
C LYS A 201 -24.41 -0.51 7.49
N ILE A 202 -23.67 0.03 8.45
CA ILE A 202 -22.21 -0.15 8.55
C ILE A 202 -21.95 -1.19 9.65
N GLN A 203 -21.33 -2.32 9.31
CA GLN A 203 -21.08 -3.41 10.27
C GLN A 203 -19.71 -3.32 10.94
N ALA A 204 -18.75 -2.67 10.30
CA ALA A 204 -17.43 -2.38 10.84
C ALA A 204 -16.86 -1.22 10.06
N ALA A 205 -15.94 -0.45 10.65
CA ALA A 205 -15.27 0.58 9.89
C ALA A 205 -13.96 1.06 10.52
N VAL A 206 -13.04 1.54 9.68
CA VAL A 206 -11.73 2.05 10.13
C VAL A 206 -11.18 3.12 9.20
N SER A 207 -10.58 4.16 9.78
CA SER A 207 -9.83 5.18 9.03
C SER A 207 -8.34 4.82 9.00
N VAL A 208 -7.73 4.90 7.81
CA VAL A 208 -6.33 4.53 7.57
C VAL A 208 -5.63 5.64 6.82
N ASP A 209 -4.41 5.97 7.27
CA ASP A 209 -3.50 6.85 6.53
C ASP A 209 -3.02 6.13 5.28
N THR A 210 -3.33 6.70 4.12
CA THR A 210 -3.10 6.07 2.83
C THR A 210 -1.67 6.18 2.37
N ASP A 211 -0.93 7.16 2.90
CA ASP A 211 0.48 7.32 2.61
C ASP A 211 1.29 6.24 3.36
N LEU A 212 0.74 5.71 4.46
CA LEU A 212 1.31 4.58 5.20
C LEU A 212 0.86 3.21 4.69
N LEU A 213 -0.36 3.07 4.17
CA LEU A 213 -0.89 1.77 3.77
C LEU A 213 -0.09 1.17 2.60
N GLY A 214 0.73 0.17 2.90
CA GLY A 214 1.60 -0.46 1.91
C GLY A 214 2.93 0.25 1.65
N SER A 215 3.29 1.27 2.45
CA SER A 215 4.53 2.03 2.28
C SER A 215 5.81 1.18 2.41
N ASP A 216 5.75 0.12 3.21
CA ASP A 216 6.85 -0.79 3.52
C ASP A 216 6.55 -2.21 3.04
N ARG A 217 5.78 -2.39 1.95
CA ARG A 217 5.54 -3.69 1.27
C ARG A 217 6.82 -4.38 0.76
N GLY A 218 7.99 -4.02 1.28
CA GLY A 218 9.26 -4.17 0.64
C GLY A 218 9.38 -3.14 -0.47
N SER A 219 10.57 -2.56 -0.57
CA SER A 219 11.11 -1.97 -1.79
C SER A 219 11.21 -2.98 -2.95
N ASN A 220 10.24 -3.88 -3.11
CA ASN A 220 10.06 -4.75 -4.28
C ASN A 220 8.93 -4.26 -5.19
N SER A 221 8.31 -3.11 -4.88
CA SER A 221 7.66 -2.26 -5.89
C SER A 221 8.46 -0.99 -6.19
N SER A 222 9.74 -0.95 -5.80
CA SER A 222 10.68 -0.20 -6.62
C SER A 222 10.83 -1.05 -7.88
N CYS A 223 10.47 -0.51 -9.04
CA CYS A 223 11.06 -0.95 -10.29
C CYS A 223 12.56 -0.61 -10.24
N GLY A 224 13.30 -1.25 -9.34
CA GLY A 224 14.69 -0.98 -9.06
C GLY A 224 15.51 -1.50 -10.21
N GLY A 225 16.25 -0.59 -10.84
CA GLY A 225 17.28 -0.94 -11.80
C GLY A 225 18.66 -0.67 -11.21
N THR A 226 19.67 -1.37 -11.72
CA THR A 226 21.07 -1.03 -11.47
C THR A 226 21.42 0.17 -12.34
N CYS A 227 21.93 1.23 -11.74
CA CYS A 227 22.52 2.35 -12.48
C CYS A 227 23.94 2.61 -11.99
N GLY A 228 24.77 3.15 -12.87
CA GLY A 228 26.15 3.43 -12.54
C GLY A 228 26.92 4.02 -13.71
N THR A 229 28.20 4.21 -13.49
CA THR A 229 29.17 4.59 -14.51
C THR A 229 30.23 3.50 -14.67
N ASN A 230 30.86 3.43 -15.83
CA ASN A 230 31.96 2.51 -16.09
C ASN A 230 32.93 3.09 -17.13
N ASP A 231 34.15 3.35 -16.71
CA ASP A 231 35.19 3.95 -17.56
C ASP A 231 36.03 2.92 -18.35
N THR A 232 35.75 1.63 -18.16
CA THR A 232 36.39 0.53 -18.93
C THR A 232 35.73 0.30 -20.29
N GLY A 233 34.63 0.99 -20.58
CA GLY A 233 33.88 0.88 -21.84
C GLY A 233 33.06 -0.39 -21.99
N LYS A 234 32.81 -1.16 -20.92
CA LYS A 234 32.02 -2.39 -20.97
C LYS A 234 31.05 -2.49 -19.78
N HIS A 235 29.77 -2.72 -20.05
CA HIS A 235 28.76 -3.03 -19.03
C HIS A 235 28.21 -4.44 -19.22
N CYS A 236 27.97 -5.16 -18.12
CA CYS A 236 27.42 -6.51 -18.13
C CYS A 236 26.17 -6.57 -17.25
N LEU A 237 25.16 -7.31 -17.70
CA LEU A 237 23.90 -7.52 -17.00
C LEU A 237 23.44 -8.98 -17.14
N GLN A 238 22.67 -9.44 -16.16
CA GLN A 238 22.12 -10.79 -16.12
C GLN A 238 20.68 -10.79 -16.63
N LEU A 239 20.47 -11.30 -17.84
CA LEU A 239 19.16 -11.57 -18.41
C LEU A 239 18.67 -12.97 -17.97
N PRO A 240 17.37 -13.26 -18.07
CA PRO A 240 16.88 -14.63 -17.95
C PRO A 240 17.52 -15.56 -18.98
N HIS A 241 17.66 -16.84 -18.63
CA HIS A 241 18.26 -17.84 -19.50
C HIS A 241 17.48 -17.99 -20.81
N SER A 242 18.21 -18.06 -21.93
CA SER A 242 17.68 -18.31 -23.27
C SER A 242 16.53 -17.38 -23.68
N ILE A 243 16.51 -16.15 -23.17
CA ILE A 243 15.49 -15.16 -23.53
C ILE A 243 15.87 -14.44 -24.83
N ARG A 244 14.88 -14.22 -25.69
CA ARG A 244 15.03 -13.33 -26.85
C ARG A 244 14.99 -11.88 -26.39
N PHE A 245 15.99 -11.10 -26.79
CA PHE A 245 16.06 -9.67 -26.50
C PHE A 245 16.42 -8.88 -27.76
N GLY A 246 15.89 -7.67 -27.84
CA GLY A 246 16.24 -6.69 -28.86
C GLY A 246 17.39 -5.82 -28.40
N LEU A 247 18.20 -5.37 -29.34
CA LEU A 247 19.21 -4.34 -29.15
C LEU A 247 19.05 -3.29 -30.23
N THR A 248 18.93 -2.03 -29.84
CA THR A 248 18.96 -0.88 -30.74
C THR A 248 20.11 0.02 -30.34
N ALA A 249 20.98 0.34 -31.29
CA ALA A 249 22.14 1.19 -31.07
C ALA A 249 22.08 2.45 -31.96
N TYR A 250 22.32 3.61 -31.36
CA TYR A 250 22.28 4.92 -32.02
C TYR A 250 23.63 5.61 -31.87
N ASN A 251 24.15 6.14 -32.96
CA ASN A 251 25.32 7.01 -32.96
C ASN A 251 24.88 8.48 -33.08
N ASN A 252 25.43 9.34 -32.23
CA ASN A 252 25.11 10.77 -32.22
C ASN A 252 26.33 11.68 -32.34
N THR A 253 27.45 11.13 -32.79
CA THR A 253 28.71 11.86 -32.92
C THR A 253 29.38 11.63 -34.26
N ASN A 254 30.28 12.55 -34.61
CA ASN A 254 31.12 12.40 -35.80
C ASN A 254 32.34 11.49 -35.53
N ILE A 255 32.55 11.07 -34.28
CA ILE A 255 33.48 10.00 -33.93
C ILE A 255 32.88 8.66 -34.38
N GLN A 256 33.71 7.75 -34.87
CA GLN A 256 33.23 6.40 -35.20
C GLN A 256 32.97 5.64 -33.89
N GLN A 257 31.74 5.16 -33.72
CA GLN A 257 31.36 4.34 -32.58
C GLN A 257 31.32 2.87 -32.99
N THR A 258 31.81 2.01 -32.09
CA THR A 258 31.77 0.56 -32.25
C THR A 258 31.13 -0.06 -31.01
N VAL A 259 30.03 -0.78 -31.21
CA VAL A 259 29.30 -1.53 -30.17
C VAL A 259 29.57 -3.02 -30.37
N LYS A 260 30.21 -3.65 -29.38
CA LYS A 260 30.49 -5.09 -29.36
C LYS A 260 29.53 -5.78 -28.41
N VAL A 261 28.85 -6.81 -28.91
CA VAL A 261 27.86 -7.58 -28.14
C VAL A 261 28.48 -8.90 -27.71
N TYR A 262 28.47 -9.17 -26.41
CA TYR A 262 28.93 -10.43 -25.84
C TYR A 262 27.78 -11.19 -25.19
N ILE A 263 27.74 -12.50 -25.41
CA ILE A 263 26.81 -13.42 -24.75
C ILE A 263 27.64 -14.56 -24.18
N ASP A 264 27.53 -14.80 -22.87
CA ASP A 264 28.31 -15.80 -22.15
C ASP A 264 29.82 -15.67 -22.42
N ASP A 265 30.31 -14.42 -22.36
CA ASP A 265 31.69 -14.00 -22.63
C ASP A 265 32.18 -14.19 -24.09
N LEU A 266 31.35 -14.72 -24.99
CA LEU A 266 31.66 -14.83 -26.42
C LEU A 266 31.23 -13.56 -27.17
N LEU A 267 32.12 -13.00 -27.99
CA LEU A 267 31.79 -11.91 -28.90
C LEU A 267 30.87 -12.44 -30.01
N VAL A 268 29.60 -12.01 -30.02
CA VAL A 268 28.60 -12.50 -30.99
C VAL A 268 28.31 -11.52 -32.12
N ASP A 269 28.55 -10.22 -31.92
CA ASP A 269 28.37 -9.21 -32.98
C ASP A 269 29.23 -7.96 -32.73
N THR A 270 29.51 -7.21 -33.80
CA THR A 270 30.19 -5.92 -33.78
C THR A 270 29.49 -4.95 -34.74
N LEU A 271 28.93 -3.88 -34.17
CA LEU A 271 28.18 -2.86 -34.89
C LEU A 271 29.00 -1.58 -34.94
N THR A 272 29.32 -1.08 -36.13
CA THR A 272 30.15 0.12 -36.29
C THR A 272 29.44 1.14 -37.17
N ASN A 273 29.39 2.40 -36.73
CA ASN A 273 28.85 3.49 -37.54
C ASN A 273 29.51 4.85 -37.20
N LYS A 274 29.25 5.85 -38.05
CA LYS A 274 29.69 7.25 -37.90
C LYS A 274 28.55 8.20 -38.32
N GLY A 275 28.56 9.42 -37.79
CA GLY A 275 27.63 10.48 -38.15
C GLY A 275 26.56 10.77 -37.09
N LYS A 276 26.18 12.04 -36.97
CA LYS A 276 25.22 12.53 -35.97
C LYS A 276 23.80 12.04 -36.25
N ASN A 277 23.03 11.72 -35.21
CA ASN A 277 21.64 11.23 -35.28
C ASN A 277 21.46 10.01 -36.22
N ASN A 278 22.41 9.07 -36.24
CA ASN A 278 22.40 7.95 -37.17
C ASN A 278 22.09 6.62 -36.45
N PRO A 279 20.98 5.93 -36.74
CA PRO A 279 20.73 4.59 -36.21
C PRO A 279 21.82 3.64 -36.73
N MET A 280 22.49 2.93 -35.82
CA MET A 280 23.51 1.94 -36.20
C MET A 280 22.87 0.65 -36.64
N ALA A 281 22.06 0.05 -35.76
CA ALA A 281 21.34 -1.17 -36.05
C ALA A 281 20.24 -1.42 -35.01
N THR A 282 19.25 -2.21 -35.43
CA THR A 282 18.34 -2.94 -34.55
C THR A 282 18.52 -4.43 -34.83
N LYS A 283 18.89 -5.21 -33.81
CA LYS A 283 19.20 -6.64 -33.91
C LYS A 283 18.49 -7.42 -32.80
N ILE A 284 18.29 -8.71 -33.01
CA ILE A 284 17.67 -9.62 -32.05
C ILE A 284 18.68 -10.73 -31.73
N TYR A 285 18.83 -11.03 -30.44
CA TYR A 285 19.72 -12.09 -29.95
C TYR A 285 19.00 -12.98 -28.94
N THR A 286 19.67 -14.07 -28.51
CA THR A 286 19.22 -14.97 -27.45
C THR A 286 20.28 -15.08 -26.37
N SER A 287 19.93 -14.85 -25.11
CA SER A 287 20.86 -14.60 -24.00
C SER A 287 21.71 -15.77 -23.49
N GLY A 288 21.57 -16.99 -24.04
CA GLY A 288 22.34 -18.15 -23.54
C GLY A 288 22.11 -18.44 -22.06
N THR A 289 23.16 -18.43 -21.23
CA THR A 289 23.09 -18.54 -19.77
C THR A 289 22.64 -17.24 -19.08
N GLY A 290 22.43 -16.17 -19.85
CA GLY A 290 21.89 -14.91 -19.37
C GLY A 290 22.94 -13.81 -19.21
N LYS A 291 24.24 -14.11 -19.25
CA LYS A 291 25.29 -13.10 -19.12
C LYS A 291 25.45 -12.35 -20.44
N VAL A 292 24.95 -11.12 -20.50
CA VAL A 292 25.08 -10.24 -21.67
C VAL A 292 25.97 -9.07 -21.31
N CYS A 293 26.96 -8.77 -22.15
CA CYS A 293 27.78 -7.58 -21.99
C CYS A 293 27.84 -6.76 -23.26
N ILE A 294 27.78 -5.44 -23.11
CA ILE A 294 27.92 -4.47 -24.19
C ILE A 294 29.18 -3.67 -23.96
N ALA A 295 30.09 -3.68 -24.92
CA ALA A 295 31.25 -2.81 -24.93
C ALA A 295 31.11 -1.74 -26.01
N ILE A 296 31.46 -0.50 -25.69
CA ILE A 296 31.37 0.65 -26.59
C ILE A 296 32.73 1.34 -26.68
N GLU A 297 33.18 1.55 -27.92
CA GLU A 297 34.46 2.19 -28.23
C GLU A 297 34.26 3.35 -29.20
N GLY A 298 34.92 4.49 -28.95
CA GLY A 298 35.02 5.61 -29.87
C GLY A 298 36.42 5.67 -30.50
N ASN A 299 36.49 5.60 -31.83
CA ASN A 299 37.76 5.48 -32.59
C ASN A 299 38.71 4.40 -32.03
N GLY A 300 38.16 3.26 -31.61
CA GLY A 300 38.92 2.12 -31.07
C GLY A 300 39.41 2.27 -29.64
N LYS A 301 39.00 3.32 -28.91
CA LYS A 301 39.28 3.47 -27.47
C LYS A 301 38.02 3.25 -26.65
N PRO A 302 38.10 2.61 -25.46
CA PRO A 302 36.95 2.45 -24.58
C PRO A 302 36.27 3.79 -24.28
N SER A 303 34.94 3.82 -24.39
CA SER A 303 34.13 4.99 -24.01
C SER A 303 33.86 4.99 -22.50
N LYS A 304 33.65 6.17 -21.90
CA LYS A 304 33.03 6.24 -20.57
C LYS A 304 31.56 5.88 -20.70
N LEU A 305 31.05 5.04 -19.82
CA LEU A 305 29.65 4.61 -19.85
C LEU A 305 28.87 5.17 -18.67
N ARG A 306 27.60 5.45 -18.91
CA ARG A 306 26.56 5.58 -17.88
C ARG A 306 25.40 4.70 -18.27
N TYR A 307 24.91 3.91 -17.32
CA TYR A 307 23.90 2.91 -17.62
C TYR A 307 22.78 2.87 -16.60
N PHE A 308 21.67 2.32 -17.03
CA PHE A 308 20.54 1.87 -16.22
C PHE A 308 20.03 0.56 -16.81
N ASP A 309 19.89 -0.48 -16.00
CA ASP A 309 19.25 -1.73 -16.40
C ASP A 309 18.27 -2.21 -15.32
N ASN A 310 17.12 -2.73 -15.75
CA ASN A 310 16.08 -3.24 -14.88
C ASN A 310 15.47 -4.49 -15.53
N THR A 311 15.52 -5.59 -14.78
CA THR A 311 15.04 -6.89 -15.26
C THR A 311 13.59 -7.19 -14.89
N LEU A 312 12.95 -6.39 -14.02
CA LEU A 312 11.60 -6.58 -13.43
C LEU A 312 11.31 -8.06 -13.14
N ASP A 313 12.11 -8.68 -12.28
CA ASP A 313 12.00 -10.11 -11.91
C ASP A 313 12.10 -11.09 -13.10
N GLY A 314 12.65 -10.62 -14.22
CA GLY A 314 12.97 -11.37 -15.42
C GLY A 314 12.19 -10.93 -16.65
N LYS A 315 10.90 -10.55 -16.55
CA LYS A 315 10.08 -10.20 -17.74
C LYS A 315 8.92 -9.25 -17.36
N PRO A 316 8.75 -8.09 -18.04
CA PRO A 316 9.60 -7.53 -19.10
C PRO A 316 10.87 -6.88 -18.53
N GLY A 317 11.86 -6.55 -19.35
CA GLY A 317 13.03 -5.82 -18.86
C GLY A 317 13.67 -4.93 -19.93
N THR A 318 14.50 -4.00 -19.47
CA THR A 318 15.17 -3.01 -20.31
C THR A 318 16.55 -2.66 -19.78
N ALA A 319 17.44 -2.25 -20.68
CA ALA A 319 18.70 -1.61 -20.31
C ALA A 319 19.02 -0.47 -21.27
N ILE A 320 19.59 0.61 -20.76
CA ILE A 320 20.06 1.76 -21.52
C ILE A 320 21.51 2.02 -21.12
N ILE A 321 22.38 2.15 -22.11
CA ILE A 321 23.80 2.44 -21.95
C ILE A 321 24.13 3.64 -22.83
N GLY A 322 24.46 4.77 -22.19
CA GLY A 322 25.00 5.95 -22.84
C GLY A 322 26.52 5.96 -22.76
N ALA A 323 27.17 6.35 -23.87
CA ALA A 323 28.61 6.44 -23.99
C ALA A 323 29.05 7.89 -24.22
N GLU A 324 30.21 8.24 -23.66
CA GLU A 324 30.90 9.52 -23.84
C GLU A 324 32.36 9.26 -24.21
N ASN A 325 32.87 9.95 -25.23
CA ASN A 325 34.26 9.89 -25.65
C ASN A 325 35.03 11.20 -25.41
N GLY A 326 34.33 12.29 -25.06
CA GLY A 326 34.89 13.57 -24.70
C GLY A 326 34.93 13.83 -23.19
N THR A 327 34.91 15.12 -22.84
CA THR A 327 35.05 15.61 -21.45
C THR A 327 33.81 16.34 -20.93
N ASN A 328 32.69 16.31 -21.68
CA ASN A 328 31.49 17.06 -21.32
C ASN A 328 30.50 16.23 -20.48
N ASP A 329 30.79 14.94 -20.26
CA ASP A 329 30.04 13.98 -19.45
C ASP A 329 28.52 13.96 -19.74
N ASN A 330 28.15 14.10 -21.03
CA ASN A 330 26.74 14.11 -21.45
C ASN A 330 26.22 12.70 -21.82
N TYR A 331 27.12 11.74 -22.06
CA TYR A 331 26.84 10.32 -22.35
C TYR A 331 25.89 10.10 -23.55
N ASN A 332 25.95 10.98 -24.54
CA ASN A 332 25.07 10.94 -25.70
C ASN A 332 25.76 10.58 -27.02
N ASP A 333 27.08 10.37 -27.05
CA ASP A 333 27.84 10.06 -28.27
C ASP A 333 27.34 8.77 -28.93
N CYS A 334 27.03 7.76 -28.11
CA CYS A 334 26.35 6.54 -28.52
C CYS A 334 25.36 6.10 -27.43
N VAL A 335 24.17 5.66 -27.83
CA VAL A 335 23.16 5.12 -26.92
C VAL A 335 22.74 3.74 -27.39
N VAL A 336 22.83 2.76 -26.50
CA VAL A 336 22.37 1.38 -26.73
C VAL A 336 21.20 1.09 -25.80
N MET A 337 20.10 0.60 -26.37
CA MET A 337 18.92 0.15 -25.64
C MET A 337 18.72 -1.35 -25.86
N LEU A 338 18.45 -2.08 -24.78
CA LEU A 338 18.03 -3.48 -24.81
C LEU A 338 16.60 -3.61 -24.28
N ASN A 339 15.82 -4.54 -24.83
CA ASN A 339 14.46 -4.82 -24.36
C ASN A 339 14.07 -6.31 -24.51
N TRP A 340 13.32 -6.86 -23.55
CA TRP A 340 12.87 -8.26 -23.55
C TRP A 340 11.57 -8.46 -22.74
N PRO A 341 10.87 -9.61 -22.88
CA PRO A 341 11.03 -10.61 -23.94
C PRO A 341 10.55 -10.10 -25.30
N LEU A 342 11.13 -10.61 -26.38
CA LEU A 342 10.56 -10.52 -27.72
C LEU A 342 9.82 -11.81 -28.09
N VAL A 343 8.73 -11.70 -28.84
CA VAL A 343 7.94 -12.84 -29.36
C VAL A 343 8.72 -13.58 -30.43
#